data_AF-A0AA36G449-F1
#
_entry.id   AF-A0AA36G449-F1
#
_cell.length_a   1.000
_cell.length_b   1.000
_cell.length_c   1.000
_cell.angle_alpha   90.00
_cell.angle_beta   90.00
_cell.angle_gamma   90.00
#
_symmetry.space_group_name_H-M   'P 1'
#
loop_
_entity.id
_entity.type
_entity.pdbx_description
1 polymer ?
#
loop_
_entity_poly.entity_id
_entity_poly.type
_entity_poly.pdbx_seq_one_letter_code
_entity_poly.pdbx_strand_id
1 'polypeptide(L)'
;MNHTTELLPLKVAAARTVALLLIQKQIRWRKLVEVARTLREIIPKLKLPIKIRRPLQELVSLLLREIQRWADKHVEMFPKVPVKIGRTPRSEHVRMFQPWIVWKPGKYEIDDYLTAKNIMQNECKNWPQVRWQFACCYAMEEEIFDDWKYDRHRRSTFKKTLSDHPVYEFWSALYEARWESMFETERRLPNQKMTQCFIFAITNGYCELVKFLWHKIGLNHGEYVGLLQWKASCFRCRDRDTMKFLCTKLCELNPKAVARITWCTFFDAFYKAVNNEETDKVIEQKNRCKVQFLLTNCCDVLRKRLLGMENFRVICDAFRYNLGDLFTLFLEHLDKDDLRAAREVVDRIHDRTRTSHGSSMKQMILRKQQTIN
;
A
#
# COMPACT_ATOMS: atom_id res chain seq x y z
N MET A 1 -18.85 9.18 -8.86
CA MET A 1 -18.27 10.48 -9.23
C MET A 1 -18.28 11.39 -8.01
N ASN A 2 -17.09 11.75 -7.52
CA ASN A 2 -16.78 12.91 -6.68
C ASN A 2 -15.24 12.94 -6.63
N HIS A 3 -14.64 13.42 -7.73
CA HIS A 3 -13.23 13.81 -7.77
C HIS A 3 -13.15 15.26 -7.30
N THR A 4 -13.35 15.49 -6.00
CA THR A 4 -12.81 16.70 -5.38
C THR A 4 -11.32 16.45 -5.20
N THR A 5 -10.55 16.97 -6.14
CA THR A 5 -9.15 17.33 -5.93
C THR A 5 -9.16 18.33 -4.77
N GLU A 6 -9.07 17.85 -3.53
CA GLU A 6 -8.86 18.72 -2.38
C GLU A 6 -7.59 19.53 -2.67
N LEU A 7 -7.76 20.82 -2.94
CA LEU A 7 -6.66 21.76 -3.03
C LEU A 7 -5.94 21.71 -1.70
N LEU A 8 -4.79 21.03 -1.69
CA LEU A 8 -3.92 20.96 -0.52
C LEU A 8 -3.68 22.41 -0.05
N PRO A 9 -3.85 22.74 1.24
CA PRO A 9 -3.58 24.08 1.72
C PRO A 9 -2.19 24.54 1.27
N LEU A 10 -2.04 25.80 0.83
CA LEU A 10 -0.79 26.32 0.22
C LEU A 10 0.47 25.95 1.04
N LYS A 11 0.35 25.97 2.37
CA LYS A 11 1.40 25.56 3.31
C LYS A 11 1.84 24.10 3.12
N VAL A 12 0.90 23.18 2.94
CA VAL A 12 1.15 21.75 2.75
C VAL A 12 1.75 21.51 1.36
N ALA A 13 1.24 22.18 0.33
CA ALA A 13 1.79 22.12 -1.03
C ALA A 13 3.25 22.63 -1.07
N ALA A 14 3.52 23.77 -0.44
CA ALA A 14 4.87 24.34 -0.36
C ALA A 14 5.83 23.42 0.42
N ALA A 15 5.41 22.90 1.58
CA ALA A 15 6.22 21.96 2.35
C ALA A 15 6.56 20.70 1.56
N ARG A 16 5.58 20.13 0.83
CA ARG A 16 5.76 18.99 -0.07
C ARG A 16 6.82 19.27 -1.12
N THR A 17 6.71 20.40 -1.82
CA THR A 17 7.66 20.79 -2.87
C THR A 17 9.08 20.92 -2.31
N VAL A 18 9.25 21.59 -1.16
CA VAL A 18 10.55 21.72 -0.51
C VAL A 18 11.13 20.35 -0.12
N ALA A 19 10.32 19.48 0.47
CA ALA A 19 10.77 18.14 0.88
C ALA A 19 11.21 17.29 -0.32
N LEU A 20 10.43 17.31 -1.41
CA LEU A 20 10.77 16.60 -2.66
C LEU A 20 12.08 17.12 -3.27
N LEU A 21 12.26 18.44 -3.35
CA LEU A 21 13.50 19.04 -3.85
C LEU A 21 14.72 18.65 -3.01
N LEU A 22 14.57 18.65 -1.67
CA LEU A 22 15.65 18.21 -0.77
C LEU A 22 16.03 16.75 -1.03
N ILE A 23 15.04 15.86 -1.17
CA ILE A 23 15.28 14.44 -1.44
C ILE A 23 15.93 14.26 -2.82
N GLN A 24 15.37 14.86 -3.88
CA GLN A 24 15.89 14.74 -5.25
C GLN A 24 17.35 15.18 -5.36
N LYS A 25 17.76 16.25 -4.67
CA LYS A 25 19.16 16.70 -4.64
C LYS A 25 20.11 15.69 -4.01
N GLN A 26 19.61 14.80 -3.14
CA GLN A 26 20.42 13.86 -2.39
C GLN A 26 20.34 12.41 -2.90
N ILE A 27 19.27 12.03 -3.60
CA ILE A 27 18.91 10.62 -3.79
C ILE A 27 19.84 9.85 -4.74
N ARG A 28 20.12 10.40 -5.93
CA ARG A 28 20.99 9.81 -6.98
C ARG A 28 21.04 8.26 -6.91
N TRP A 29 22.21 7.70 -6.60
CA TRP A 29 22.48 6.25 -6.50
C TRP A 29 22.68 5.80 -5.04
N ARG A 30 22.40 6.68 -4.08
CA ARG A 30 22.79 6.52 -2.68
C ARG A 30 21.84 5.58 -1.95
N LYS A 31 22.31 4.99 -0.86
CA LYS A 31 21.44 4.25 0.06
C LYS A 31 20.47 5.24 0.72
N LEU A 32 19.19 4.89 0.82
CA LEU A 32 18.19 5.75 1.46
C LEU A 32 18.54 6.09 2.91
N VAL A 33 19.22 5.20 3.63
CA VAL A 33 19.72 5.44 4.99
C VAL A 33 20.72 6.61 5.03
N GLU A 34 21.60 6.70 4.03
CA GLU A 34 22.57 7.80 3.92
C GLU A 34 21.89 9.11 3.55
N VAL A 35 20.91 9.05 2.64
CA VAL A 35 20.07 10.21 2.28
C VAL A 35 19.34 10.72 3.51
N ALA A 36 18.73 9.83 4.30
CA ALA A 36 18.03 10.17 5.54
C ALA A 36 18.98 10.80 6.58
N ARG A 37 20.23 10.32 6.69
CA ARG A 37 21.24 10.91 7.57
C ARG A 37 21.61 12.33 7.11
N THR A 38 21.94 12.51 5.83
CA THR A 38 22.30 13.82 5.27
C THR A 38 21.16 14.82 5.42
N LEU A 39 19.91 14.42 5.18
CA LEU A 39 18.76 15.31 5.36
C LEU A 39 18.52 15.69 6.82
N ARG A 40 18.77 14.78 7.77
CA ARG A 40 18.75 15.09 9.21
C ARG A 40 19.77 16.14 9.61
N GLU A 41 20.92 16.20 8.93
CA GLU A 41 21.95 17.23 9.15
C GLU A 41 21.66 18.55 8.43
N ILE A 42 21.06 18.51 7.23
CA ILE A 42 20.76 19.70 6.42
C ILE A 42 19.57 20.49 6.99
N ILE A 43 18.47 19.82 7.34
CA ILE A 43 17.21 20.50 7.71
C ILE A 43 17.39 21.47 8.90
N PRO A 44 18.13 21.11 9.98
CA PRO A 44 18.41 22.05 11.07
C PRO A 44 19.17 23.30 10.63
N LYS A 45 20.00 23.21 9.59
CA LYS A 45 20.84 24.31 9.07
C LYS A 45 20.05 25.29 8.21
N LEU A 46 18.82 24.97 7.78
CA LEU A 46 17.98 25.82 6.92
C LEU A 46 17.45 27.09 7.63
N LYS A 47 17.84 27.38 8.88
CA LYS A 47 17.38 28.53 9.69
C LYS A 47 15.84 28.72 9.72
N LEU A 48 15.07 27.64 9.56
CA LEU A 48 13.60 27.67 9.57
C LEU A 48 13.05 27.70 11.01
N PRO A 49 11.92 28.40 11.28
CA PRO A 49 11.21 28.31 12.56
C PRO A 49 10.83 26.88 12.94
N ILE A 50 10.84 26.55 14.23
CA ILE A 50 10.53 25.19 14.74
C ILE A 50 9.16 24.69 14.24
N LYS A 51 8.17 25.59 14.19
CA LYS A 51 6.80 25.31 13.71
C LYS A 51 6.73 24.88 12.23
N ILE A 52 7.77 25.13 11.44
CA ILE A 52 7.90 24.70 10.04
C ILE A 52 8.86 23.52 9.92
N ARG A 53 9.94 23.54 10.71
CA ARG A 53 10.99 22.53 10.70
C ARG A 53 10.48 21.14 11.07
N ARG A 54 9.69 21.01 12.14
CA ARG A 54 9.15 19.72 12.58
C ARG A 54 8.24 19.09 11.51
N PRO A 55 7.22 19.79 10.98
CA PRO A 55 6.41 19.27 9.86
C PRO A 55 7.25 18.88 8.63
N LEU A 56 8.29 19.66 8.30
CA LEU A 56 9.17 19.33 7.18
C LEU A 56 9.95 18.03 7.42
N GLN A 57 10.45 17.79 8.64
CA GLN A 57 11.16 16.55 8.99
C GLN A 57 10.25 15.32 8.95
N GLU A 58 9.02 15.45 9.46
CA GLU A 58 7.99 14.40 9.39
C GLU A 58 7.65 14.07 7.94
N LEU A 59 7.44 15.11 7.12
CA LEU A 59 7.15 14.97 5.71
C LEU A 59 8.29 14.30 4.93
N VAL A 60 9.55 14.71 5.16
CA VAL A 60 10.71 14.05 4.56
C VAL A 60 10.75 12.56 4.96
N SER A 61 10.47 12.26 6.23
CA SER A 61 10.42 10.88 6.72
C SER A 61 9.32 10.06 6.02
N LEU A 62 8.14 10.65 5.79
CA LEU A 62 7.05 10.00 5.05
C LEU A 62 7.44 9.72 3.60
N LEU A 63 8.03 10.68 2.90
CA LEU A 63 8.46 10.53 1.51
C LEU A 63 9.56 9.47 1.38
N LEU A 64 10.55 9.45 2.29
CA LEU A 64 11.60 8.43 2.28
C LEU A 64 11.05 7.02 2.53
N ARG A 65 10.05 6.87 3.41
CA ARG A 65 9.35 5.59 3.62
C ARG A 65 8.61 5.15 2.35
N GLU A 66 7.98 6.07 1.64
CA GLU A 66 7.30 5.76 0.39
C GLU A 66 8.28 5.31 -0.71
N ILE A 67 9.46 5.93 -0.78
CA ILE A 67 10.53 5.49 -1.70
C ILE A 67 11.08 4.13 -1.29
N GLN A 68 11.25 3.87 0.01
CA GLN A 68 11.67 2.55 0.50
C GLN A 68 10.62 1.49 0.13
N ARG A 69 9.33 1.79 0.33
CA ARG A 69 8.22 0.92 -0.08
C ARG A 69 8.28 0.58 -1.57
N TRP A 70 8.53 1.59 -2.40
CA TRP A 70 8.74 1.40 -3.84
C TRP A 70 9.94 0.51 -4.12
N ALA A 71 11.09 0.78 -3.49
CA ALA A 71 12.30 0.01 -3.70
C ALA A 71 12.13 -1.46 -3.30
N ASP A 72 11.56 -1.72 -2.11
CA ASP A 72 11.29 -3.06 -1.59
C ASP A 72 10.36 -3.86 -2.52
N LYS A 73 9.40 -3.19 -3.17
CA LYS A 73 8.54 -3.83 -4.18
C LYS A 73 9.33 -4.25 -5.42
N HIS A 74 10.20 -3.38 -5.92
CA HIS A 74 10.91 -3.60 -7.19
C HIS A 74 12.16 -4.47 -7.05
N VAL A 75 12.67 -4.67 -5.84
CA VAL A 75 13.70 -5.68 -5.55
C VAL A 75 13.21 -7.08 -5.95
N GLU A 76 11.94 -7.38 -5.71
CA GLU A 76 11.34 -8.69 -6.04
C GLU A 76 11.22 -8.93 -7.54
N MET A 77 11.45 -7.94 -8.41
CA MET A 77 11.51 -8.16 -9.86
C MET A 77 12.74 -8.98 -10.28
N PHE A 78 13.79 -8.98 -9.46
CA PHE A 78 15.05 -9.61 -9.78
C PHE A 78 15.07 -11.04 -9.21
N PRO A 79 15.36 -12.07 -10.03
CA PRO A 79 15.51 -13.43 -9.53
C PRO A 79 16.55 -13.52 -8.41
N LYS A 80 16.26 -14.31 -7.38
CA LYS A 80 17.14 -14.53 -6.22
C LYS A 80 18.28 -15.50 -6.59
N VAL A 81 19.25 -14.98 -7.33
CA VAL A 81 20.44 -15.75 -7.76
C VAL A 81 21.54 -15.63 -6.69
N PRO A 82 22.26 -16.73 -6.35
CA PRO A 82 23.41 -16.66 -5.45
C PRO A 82 24.42 -15.62 -5.95
N VAL A 83 24.80 -14.71 -5.07
CA VAL A 83 25.72 -13.62 -5.41
C VAL A 83 27.13 -14.19 -5.50
N LYS A 84 27.77 -14.09 -6.67
CA LYS A 84 29.20 -14.39 -6.80
C LYS A 84 30.00 -13.41 -5.93
N ILE A 85 31.00 -13.92 -5.21
CA ILE A 85 31.87 -13.14 -4.32
C ILE A 85 32.37 -11.88 -5.04
N GLY A 86 32.21 -10.71 -4.40
CA GLY A 86 32.66 -9.42 -4.92
C GLY A 86 31.69 -8.71 -5.89
N ARG A 87 30.52 -9.28 -6.21
CA ARG A 87 29.51 -8.60 -7.06
C ARG A 87 28.36 -8.06 -6.23
N THR A 88 27.86 -6.89 -6.60
CA THR A 88 26.64 -6.33 -6.01
C THR A 88 25.42 -7.13 -6.50
N PRO A 89 24.45 -7.46 -5.63
CA PRO A 89 23.20 -8.09 -6.06
C PRO A 89 22.48 -7.23 -7.10
N ARG A 90 21.88 -7.84 -8.12
CA ARG A 90 21.13 -7.11 -9.17
C ARG A 90 19.97 -6.30 -8.60
N SER A 91 19.39 -6.75 -7.48
CA SER A 91 18.35 -6.01 -6.76
C SER A 91 18.80 -4.63 -6.29
N GLU A 92 20.10 -4.39 -6.13
CA GLU A 92 20.62 -3.07 -5.74
C GLU A 92 20.58 -2.06 -6.88
N HIS A 93 20.40 -2.52 -8.13
CA HIS A 93 20.18 -1.63 -9.27
C HIS A 93 18.87 -0.86 -9.13
N VAL A 94 17.93 -1.29 -8.28
CA VAL A 94 16.69 -0.54 -8.00
C VAL A 94 16.98 0.90 -7.56
N ARG A 95 18.11 1.13 -6.88
CA ARG A 95 18.52 2.48 -6.44
C ARG A 95 18.79 3.42 -7.62
N MET A 96 19.24 2.89 -8.76
CA MET A 96 19.48 3.64 -10.00
C MET A 96 18.22 4.35 -10.50
N PHE A 97 17.05 3.79 -10.18
CA PHE A 97 15.76 4.26 -10.69
C PHE A 97 15.08 5.30 -9.79
N GLN A 98 15.57 5.51 -8.57
CA GLN A 98 14.98 6.45 -7.62
C GLN A 98 14.87 7.91 -8.12
N PRO A 99 15.82 8.44 -8.91
CA PRO A 99 15.68 9.77 -9.50
C PRO A 99 14.50 9.91 -10.47
N TRP A 100 14.01 8.80 -11.03
CA TRP A 100 12.96 8.75 -12.05
C TRP A 100 11.55 8.54 -11.46
N ILE A 101 11.42 8.60 -10.14
CA ILE A 101 10.14 8.43 -9.44
C ILE A 101 9.15 9.54 -9.81
N VAL A 102 7.95 9.13 -10.19
CA VAL A 102 6.81 10.00 -10.48
C VAL A 102 5.86 9.99 -9.28
N TRP A 103 5.55 11.16 -8.75
CA TRP A 103 4.65 11.31 -7.60
C TRP A 103 3.22 11.60 -8.04
N LYS A 104 2.23 10.98 -7.39
CA LYS A 104 0.82 11.29 -7.64
C LYS A 104 0.52 12.76 -7.28
N PRO A 105 -0.28 13.49 -8.08
CA PRO A 105 -0.65 14.88 -7.80
C PRO A 105 -1.30 15.03 -6.42
N GLY A 106 -0.86 16.01 -5.63
CA GLY A 106 -1.42 16.30 -4.30
C GLY A 106 -1.21 15.23 -3.23
N LYS A 107 -0.52 14.12 -3.53
CA LYS A 107 -0.34 12.99 -2.60
C LYS A 107 1.13 12.76 -2.26
N TYR A 108 1.37 12.08 -1.14
CA TYR A 108 2.70 11.57 -0.73
C TYR A 108 2.91 10.13 -1.21
N GLU A 109 2.29 9.79 -2.34
CA GLU A 109 2.30 8.45 -2.91
C GLU A 109 3.01 8.49 -4.26
N ILE A 110 3.80 7.45 -4.52
CA ILE A 110 4.40 7.24 -5.83
C ILE A 110 3.33 6.69 -6.76
N ASP A 111 3.32 7.16 -8.00
CA ASP A 111 2.57 6.55 -9.07
C ASP A 111 3.41 5.40 -9.65
N ASP A 112 3.15 4.18 -9.18
CA ASP A 112 3.96 3.01 -9.49
C ASP A 112 3.98 2.72 -11.01
N TYR A 113 2.84 2.82 -11.68
CA TYR A 113 2.71 2.59 -13.12
C TYR A 113 3.38 3.68 -13.95
N LEU A 114 3.13 4.96 -13.65
CA LEU A 114 3.78 6.06 -14.36
C LEU A 114 5.28 6.09 -14.09
N THR A 115 5.72 5.74 -12.88
CA THR A 115 7.14 5.59 -12.55
C THR A 115 7.79 4.51 -13.40
N ALA A 116 7.15 3.34 -13.53
CA ALA A 116 7.65 2.27 -14.38
C ALA A 116 7.77 2.72 -15.85
N LYS A 117 6.74 3.38 -16.40
CA LYS A 117 6.79 3.97 -17.75
C LYS A 117 7.93 4.97 -17.90
N ASN A 118 8.09 5.87 -16.94
CA ASN A 118 9.14 6.89 -16.96
C ASN A 118 10.55 6.28 -16.95
N ILE A 119 10.77 5.26 -16.11
CA ILE A 119 12.04 4.51 -16.05
C ILE A 119 12.31 3.78 -17.37
N MET A 120 11.30 3.08 -17.91
CA MET A 120 11.41 2.34 -19.18
C MET A 120 11.81 3.26 -20.34
N GLN A 121 11.24 4.46 -20.38
CA GLN A 121 11.47 5.43 -21.45
C GLN A 121 12.81 6.15 -21.33
N ASN A 122 13.26 6.48 -20.12
CA ASN A 122 14.41 7.35 -19.94
C ASN A 122 15.71 6.62 -19.55
N GLU A 123 15.62 5.59 -18.70
CA GLU A 123 16.81 4.90 -18.17
C GLU A 123 17.05 3.56 -18.87
N CYS A 124 15.98 2.80 -19.17
CA CYS A 124 16.13 1.43 -19.68
C CYS A 124 16.20 1.32 -21.21
N LYS A 125 16.50 2.41 -21.95
CA LYS A 125 16.61 2.37 -23.43
C LYS A 125 17.59 1.29 -23.92
N ASN A 126 18.71 1.14 -23.23
CA ASN A 126 19.77 0.17 -23.55
C ASN A 126 19.72 -1.09 -22.67
N TRP A 127 18.67 -1.25 -21.85
CA TRP A 127 18.46 -2.40 -20.98
C TRP A 127 17.13 -3.09 -21.30
N PRO A 128 17.06 -3.83 -22.43
CA PRO A 128 15.81 -4.40 -22.92
C PRO A 128 15.20 -5.41 -21.95
N GLN A 129 16.03 -6.17 -21.22
CA GLN A 129 15.55 -7.12 -20.21
C GLN A 129 14.84 -6.39 -19.06
N VAL A 130 15.44 -5.36 -18.47
CA VAL A 130 14.83 -4.62 -17.36
C VAL A 130 13.55 -3.92 -17.81
N ARG A 131 13.56 -3.33 -19.02
CA ARG A 131 12.35 -2.77 -19.64
C ARG A 131 11.23 -3.80 -19.75
N TRP A 132 11.54 -5.00 -20.24
CA TRP A 132 10.58 -6.09 -20.37
C TRP A 132 10.07 -6.56 -18.99
N GLN A 133 10.96 -6.65 -17.99
CA GLN A 133 10.59 -7.00 -16.61
C GLN A 133 9.57 -5.99 -16.03
N PHE A 134 9.79 -4.68 -16.21
CA PHE A 134 8.81 -3.66 -15.81
C PHE A 134 7.49 -3.83 -16.56
N ALA A 135 7.52 -4.02 -17.88
CA ALA A 135 6.32 -4.24 -18.68
C ALA A 135 5.50 -5.43 -18.15
N CYS A 136 6.17 -6.56 -17.86
CA CYS A 136 5.57 -7.76 -17.29
C CYS A 136 4.95 -7.53 -15.90
N CYS A 137 5.66 -6.87 -14.99
CA CYS A 137 5.19 -6.60 -13.64
C CYS A 137 4.00 -5.63 -13.59
N TYR A 138 3.87 -4.76 -14.60
CA TYR A 138 2.79 -3.78 -14.72
C TYR A 138 1.77 -4.12 -15.82
N ALA A 139 1.80 -5.34 -16.34
CA ALA A 139 0.90 -5.84 -17.39
C ALA A 139 0.76 -4.89 -18.59
N MET A 140 1.88 -4.32 -19.07
CA MET A 140 1.90 -3.46 -20.25
C MET A 140 1.93 -4.33 -21.52
N GLU A 141 0.79 -4.89 -21.92
CA GLU A 141 0.66 -5.86 -23.02
C GLU A 141 1.32 -5.39 -24.32
N GLU A 142 1.09 -4.14 -24.71
CA GLU A 142 1.68 -3.52 -25.91
C GLU A 142 3.22 -3.53 -25.90
N GLU A 143 3.84 -3.42 -24.73
CA GLU A 143 5.29 -3.51 -24.59
C GLU A 143 5.76 -4.96 -24.53
N ILE A 144 5.03 -5.85 -23.85
CA ILE A 144 5.41 -7.26 -23.69
C ILE A 144 5.44 -7.99 -25.03
N PHE A 145 4.44 -7.75 -25.88
CA PHE A 145 4.24 -8.42 -27.16
C PHE A 145 4.82 -7.66 -28.36
N ASP A 146 5.61 -6.62 -28.14
CA ASP A 146 6.29 -5.89 -29.19
C ASP A 146 7.39 -6.77 -29.83
N ASP A 147 7.09 -7.35 -30.99
CA ASP A 147 8.01 -8.24 -31.73
C ASP A 147 9.21 -7.47 -32.32
N TRP A 148 9.05 -6.17 -32.56
CA TRP A 148 10.15 -5.32 -33.04
C TRP A 148 11.18 -5.09 -31.93
N LYS A 149 10.72 -4.82 -30.71
CA LYS A 149 11.62 -4.66 -29.54
C LYS A 149 12.15 -6.00 -29.03
N TYR A 150 11.34 -7.05 -29.09
CA TYR A 150 11.62 -8.34 -28.47
C TYR A 150 11.45 -9.48 -29.45
N ASP A 151 12.42 -9.65 -30.35
CA ASP A 151 12.47 -10.80 -31.25
C ASP A 151 12.48 -12.15 -30.51
N ARG A 152 12.27 -13.23 -31.26
CA ARG A 152 12.24 -14.61 -30.75
C ARG A 152 13.52 -14.99 -29.98
N HIS A 153 14.69 -14.51 -30.40
CA HIS A 153 15.96 -14.82 -29.77
C HIS A 153 16.13 -14.10 -28.42
N ARG A 154 15.76 -12.82 -28.35
CA ARG A 154 15.71 -12.04 -27.10
C ARG A 154 14.76 -12.68 -26.10
N ARG A 155 13.56 -13.06 -26.53
CA ARG A 155 12.57 -13.74 -25.66
C ARG A 155 13.09 -15.08 -25.14
N SER A 156 13.74 -15.87 -26.00
CA SER A 156 14.39 -17.12 -25.58
C SER A 156 15.50 -16.87 -24.54
N THR A 157 16.29 -15.81 -24.71
CA THR A 157 17.32 -15.41 -23.75
C THR A 157 16.71 -14.95 -22.43
N PHE A 158 15.64 -14.16 -22.46
CA PHE A 158 14.92 -13.75 -21.25
C PHE A 158 14.36 -14.95 -20.51
N LYS A 159 13.70 -15.89 -21.21
CA LYS A 159 13.20 -17.14 -20.60
C LYS A 159 14.27 -17.93 -19.86
N LYS A 160 15.50 -17.99 -20.40
CA LYS A 160 16.64 -18.67 -19.75
C LYS A 160 17.23 -17.90 -18.57
N THR A 161 17.29 -16.57 -18.66
CA THR A 161 17.94 -15.71 -17.65
C THR A 161 17.02 -15.32 -16.50
N LEU A 162 15.71 -15.37 -16.74
CA LEU A 162 14.64 -15.01 -15.83
C LEU A 162 13.77 -16.23 -15.46
N SER A 163 14.28 -17.45 -15.70
CA SER A 163 13.63 -18.69 -15.30
C SER A 163 13.28 -18.66 -13.81
N ASP A 164 12.26 -19.42 -13.41
CA ASP A 164 11.85 -19.60 -12.01
C ASP A 164 11.17 -18.39 -11.36
N HIS A 165 11.10 -17.24 -12.05
CA HIS A 165 10.34 -16.09 -11.58
C HIS A 165 8.88 -16.18 -12.06
N PRO A 166 7.88 -16.21 -11.16
CA PRO A 166 6.50 -16.56 -11.49
C PRO A 166 5.86 -15.63 -12.53
N VAL A 167 6.21 -14.34 -12.51
CA VAL A 167 5.70 -13.36 -13.49
C VAL A 167 6.23 -13.64 -14.90
N TYR A 168 7.54 -13.90 -15.04
CA TYR A 168 8.16 -14.02 -16.36
C TYR A 168 7.89 -15.39 -16.98
N GLU A 169 7.78 -16.44 -16.15
CA GLU A 169 7.31 -17.74 -16.59
C GLU A 169 5.87 -17.71 -17.10
N PHE A 170 5.01 -16.96 -16.41
CA PHE A 170 3.63 -16.75 -16.84
C PHE A 170 3.57 -16.05 -18.20
N TRP A 171 4.24 -14.91 -18.38
CA TRP A 171 4.21 -14.18 -19.66
C TRP A 171 4.85 -14.97 -20.79
N SER A 172 5.95 -15.68 -20.53
CA SER A 172 6.59 -16.54 -21.52
C SER A 172 5.68 -17.70 -21.94
N ALA A 173 4.98 -18.32 -20.98
CA ALA A 173 4.03 -19.39 -21.26
C ALA A 173 2.79 -18.88 -22.01
N LEU A 174 2.28 -17.69 -21.63
CA LEU A 174 1.13 -17.07 -22.28
C LEU A 174 1.43 -16.71 -23.74
N TYR A 175 2.66 -16.31 -24.04
CA TYR A 175 3.10 -16.06 -25.42
C TYR A 175 3.13 -17.33 -26.28
N GLU A 176 3.52 -18.47 -25.69
CA GLU A 176 3.64 -19.76 -26.39
C GLU A 176 2.30 -20.51 -26.50
N ALA A 177 1.34 -20.21 -25.63
CA ALA A 177 0.06 -20.92 -25.50
C ALA A 177 -1.13 -20.13 -26.07
N ARG A 178 -2.26 -20.83 -26.24
CA ARG A 178 -3.56 -20.17 -26.47
C ARG A 178 -4.04 -19.52 -25.17
N TRP A 179 -4.46 -18.26 -25.22
CA TRP A 179 -4.83 -17.48 -24.04
C TRP A 179 -5.93 -18.18 -23.23
N GLU A 180 -6.94 -18.72 -23.92
CA GLU A 180 -8.07 -19.42 -23.31
C GLU A 180 -7.60 -20.58 -22.44
N SER A 181 -6.60 -21.35 -22.91
CA SER A 181 -6.07 -22.50 -22.18
C SER A 181 -5.34 -22.13 -20.89
N MET A 182 -4.85 -20.89 -20.78
CA MET A 182 -4.14 -20.39 -19.59
C MET A 182 -5.09 -19.88 -18.51
N PHE A 183 -6.30 -19.44 -18.89
CA PHE A 183 -7.26 -18.79 -18.00
C PHE A 183 -8.55 -19.60 -17.77
N GLU A 184 -8.80 -20.66 -18.53
CA GLU A 184 -9.99 -21.52 -18.36
C GLU A 184 -9.94 -22.24 -16.99
N THR A 185 -10.70 -21.71 -16.02
CA THR A 185 -10.81 -22.28 -14.67
C THR A 185 -12.15 -22.98 -14.42
N GLU A 186 -13.10 -22.92 -15.36
CA GLU A 186 -14.44 -23.52 -15.18
C GLU A 186 -14.47 -25.01 -15.48
N ARG A 187 -13.71 -25.44 -16.49
CA ARG A 187 -13.68 -26.84 -16.97
C ARG A 187 -12.39 -27.58 -16.61
N ARG A 188 -11.40 -26.86 -16.11
CA ARG A 188 -10.04 -27.36 -15.86
C ARG A 188 -9.51 -26.82 -14.54
N LEU A 189 -8.56 -27.57 -13.97
CA LEU A 189 -7.80 -27.08 -12.83
C LEU A 189 -7.07 -25.77 -13.20
N PRO A 190 -7.05 -24.77 -12.30
CA PRO A 190 -6.37 -23.51 -12.57
C PRO A 190 -4.90 -23.72 -12.96
N ASN A 191 -4.45 -23.02 -14.00
CA ASN A 191 -3.06 -23.10 -14.44
C ASN A 191 -2.12 -22.64 -13.31
N GLN A 192 -1.12 -23.47 -13.00
CA GLN A 192 -0.19 -23.23 -11.90
C GLN A 192 0.63 -21.95 -12.09
N LYS A 193 1.14 -21.69 -13.31
CA LYS A 193 1.94 -20.50 -13.61
C LYS A 193 1.12 -19.22 -13.46
N MET A 194 -0.11 -19.24 -13.93
CA MET A 194 -1.06 -18.14 -13.74
C MET A 194 -1.33 -17.91 -12.24
N THR A 195 -1.59 -18.99 -11.49
CA THR A 195 -1.88 -18.89 -10.04
C THR A 195 -0.68 -18.35 -9.26
N GLN A 196 0.54 -18.81 -9.56
CA GLN A 196 1.77 -18.31 -8.94
C GLN A 196 2.03 -16.84 -9.29
N CYS A 197 1.81 -16.44 -10.55
CA CYS A 197 1.90 -15.05 -10.97
C CYS A 197 0.90 -14.17 -10.22
N PHE A 198 -0.34 -14.65 -10.05
CA PHE A 198 -1.38 -13.94 -9.34
C PHE A 198 -1.05 -13.77 -7.84
N ILE A 199 -0.61 -14.84 -7.19
CA ILE A 199 -0.13 -14.81 -5.79
C ILE A 199 1.03 -13.81 -5.64
N PHE A 200 2.00 -13.85 -6.56
CA PHE A 200 3.13 -12.92 -6.55
C PHE A 200 2.67 -11.47 -6.71
N ALA A 201 1.76 -11.21 -7.66
CA ALA A 201 1.27 -9.87 -7.95
C ALA A 201 0.53 -9.25 -6.76
N ILE A 202 -0.35 -10.03 -6.10
CA ILE A 202 -1.01 -9.59 -4.87
C ILE A 202 0.02 -9.37 -3.77
N THR A 203 0.92 -10.33 -3.59
CA THR A 203 1.91 -10.33 -2.52
C THR A 203 2.81 -9.11 -2.59
N ASN A 204 3.27 -8.75 -3.78
CA ASN A 204 4.24 -7.67 -3.94
C ASN A 204 3.59 -6.34 -4.34
N GLY A 205 2.27 -6.29 -4.48
CA GLY A 205 1.54 -5.05 -4.69
C GLY A 205 1.58 -4.54 -6.14
N TYR A 206 1.66 -5.42 -7.13
CA TYR A 206 1.58 -5.07 -8.56
C TYR A 206 0.12 -4.96 -9.00
N CYS A 207 -0.50 -3.81 -8.71
CA CYS A 207 -1.95 -3.60 -8.87
C CYS A 207 -2.46 -3.83 -10.29
N GLU A 208 -1.71 -3.40 -11.29
CA GLU A 208 -2.05 -3.50 -12.71
C GLU A 208 -2.08 -4.96 -13.16
N LEU A 209 -1.08 -5.75 -12.73
CA LEU A 209 -1.04 -7.18 -12.98
C LEU A 209 -2.15 -7.92 -12.21
N VAL A 210 -2.43 -7.51 -10.97
CA VAL A 210 -3.58 -8.04 -10.20
C VAL A 210 -4.89 -7.79 -10.93
N LYS A 211 -5.13 -6.58 -11.44
CA LYS A 211 -6.32 -6.23 -12.23
C LYS A 211 -6.39 -7.08 -13.49
N PHE A 212 -5.31 -7.11 -14.28
CA PHE A 212 -5.23 -7.89 -15.51
C PHE A 212 -5.62 -9.36 -15.29
N LEU A 213 -5.04 -10.00 -14.25
CA LEU A 213 -5.34 -11.40 -13.93
C LEU A 213 -6.76 -11.56 -13.39
N TRP A 214 -7.21 -10.68 -12.48
CA TRP A 214 -8.55 -10.73 -11.89
C TRP A 214 -9.66 -10.73 -12.94
N HIS A 215 -9.51 -9.93 -13.99
CA HIS A 215 -10.50 -9.83 -15.07
C HIS A 215 -10.50 -11.03 -16.04
N LYS A 216 -9.53 -11.93 -15.95
CA LYS A 216 -9.40 -13.08 -16.86
C LYS A 216 -9.64 -14.43 -16.18
N ILE A 217 -9.51 -14.50 -14.85
CA ILE A 217 -9.78 -15.74 -14.09
C ILE A 217 -11.24 -15.83 -13.66
N GLY A 218 -11.73 -17.05 -13.45
CA GLY A 218 -13.08 -17.27 -12.90
C GLY A 218 -13.22 -16.74 -11.48
N LEU A 219 -14.43 -16.27 -11.14
CA LEU A 219 -14.74 -15.62 -9.86
C LEU A 219 -14.34 -16.47 -8.64
N ASN A 220 -14.64 -17.78 -8.67
CA ASN A 220 -14.33 -18.69 -7.56
C ASN A 220 -12.82 -18.79 -7.30
N HIS A 221 -12.01 -18.85 -8.37
CA HIS A 221 -10.56 -18.91 -8.25
C HIS A 221 -9.99 -17.56 -7.76
N GLY A 222 -10.54 -16.46 -8.28
CA GLY A 222 -10.22 -15.11 -7.83
C GLY A 222 -10.52 -14.89 -6.34
N GLU A 223 -11.69 -15.33 -5.87
CA GLU A 223 -12.06 -15.28 -4.46
C GLU A 223 -11.11 -16.12 -3.60
N TYR A 224 -10.88 -17.38 -3.98
CA TYR A 224 -10.07 -18.31 -3.21
C TYR A 224 -8.63 -17.80 -3.02
N VAL A 225 -7.94 -17.47 -4.13
CA VAL A 225 -6.57 -16.96 -4.07
C VAL A 225 -6.54 -15.58 -3.40
N GLY A 226 -7.52 -14.73 -3.71
CA GLY A 226 -7.62 -13.39 -3.14
C GLY A 226 -7.77 -13.41 -1.62
N LEU A 227 -8.67 -14.25 -1.07
CA LEU A 227 -8.86 -14.41 0.38
C LEU A 227 -7.62 -14.98 1.06
N LEU A 228 -6.95 -15.96 0.44
CA LEU A 228 -5.71 -16.55 0.95
C LEU A 228 -4.63 -15.48 1.12
N GLN A 229 -4.47 -14.61 0.13
CA GLN A 229 -3.46 -13.54 0.15
C GLN A 229 -3.90 -12.30 0.94
N TRP A 230 -5.20 -12.10 1.15
CA TRP A 230 -5.75 -10.92 1.84
C TRP A 230 -5.17 -10.74 3.25
N LYS A 231 -5.06 -11.82 4.03
CA LYS A 231 -4.47 -11.76 5.39
C LYS A 231 -3.04 -11.20 5.36
N ALA A 232 -2.22 -11.68 4.43
CA ALA A 232 -0.84 -11.22 4.29
C ALA A 232 -0.75 -9.75 3.83
N SER A 233 -1.69 -9.31 2.99
CA SER A 233 -1.80 -7.91 2.57
C SER A 233 -2.19 -7.00 3.74
N CYS A 234 -3.17 -7.40 4.55
CA CYS A 234 -3.55 -6.70 5.79
C CYS A 234 -2.42 -6.68 6.82
N PHE A 235 -1.59 -7.72 6.87
CA PHE A 235 -0.47 -7.74 7.81
C PHE A 235 0.62 -6.73 7.40
N ARG A 236 0.92 -6.65 6.11
CA ARG A 236 2.00 -5.81 5.56
C ARG A 236 1.63 -4.34 5.43
N CYS A 237 0.37 -4.01 5.16
CA CYS A 237 -0.14 -2.63 5.03
C CYS A 237 0.77 -1.72 4.19
N ARG A 238 1.15 -2.19 2.99
CA ARG A 238 2.16 -1.56 2.17
C ARG A 238 1.60 -0.95 0.88
N ASP A 239 0.92 -1.77 0.08
CA ASP A 239 0.59 -1.42 -1.30
C ASP A 239 -0.90 -1.03 -1.42
N ARG A 240 -1.14 0.29 -1.36
CA ARG A 240 -2.47 0.92 -1.24
C ARG A 240 -3.41 0.54 -2.38
N ASP A 241 -2.97 0.66 -3.63
CA ASP A 241 -3.85 0.45 -4.79
C ASP A 241 -4.26 -1.02 -4.94
N THR A 242 -3.32 -1.95 -4.72
CA THR A 242 -3.62 -3.39 -4.67
C THR A 242 -4.59 -3.72 -3.54
N MET A 243 -4.37 -3.16 -2.34
CA MET A 243 -5.26 -3.39 -1.20
C MET A 243 -6.67 -2.86 -1.47
N LYS A 244 -6.82 -1.63 -2.01
CA LYS A 244 -8.12 -1.04 -2.34
C LYS A 244 -8.87 -1.88 -3.37
N PHE A 245 -8.18 -2.27 -4.46
CA PHE A 245 -8.79 -3.10 -5.50
C PHE A 245 -9.24 -4.45 -4.94
N LEU A 246 -8.34 -5.16 -4.25
CA LEU A 246 -8.62 -6.48 -3.71
C LEU A 246 -9.70 -6.43 -2.62
N CYS A 247 -9.68 -5.42 -1.74
CA CYS A 247 -10.73 -5.21 -0.74
C CYS A 247 -12.10 -5.04 -1.40
N THR A 248 -12.19 -4.21 -2.43
CA THR A 248 -13.45 -3.94 -3.14
C THR A 248 -13.98 -5.23 -3.74
N LYS A 249 -13.14 -5.95 -4.50
CA LYS A 249 -13.54 -7.19 -5.18
C LYS A 249 -13.87 -8.34 -4.23
N LEU A 250 -13.10 -8.52 -3.16
CA LEU A 250 -13.41 -9.54 -2.17
C LEU A 250 -14.65 -9.20 -1.34
N CYS A 251 -14.92 -7.92 -1.08
CA CYS A 251 -16.14 -7.52 -0.38
C CYS A 251 -17.40 -7.61 -1.25
N GLU A 252 -17.28 -7.46 -2.56
CA GLU A 252 -18.37 -7.75 -3.52
C GLU A 252 -18.76 -9.24 -3.46
N LEU A 253 -17.78 -10.13 -3.27
CA LEU A 253 -18.00 -11.59 -3.24
C LEU A 253 -18.38 -12.10 -1.85
N ASN A 254 -17.62 -11.74 -0.81
CA ASN A 254 -17.75 -12.32 0.52
C ASN A 254 -17.34 -11.35 1.65
N PRO A 255 -18.19 -10.35 1.96
CA PRO A 255 -17.85 -9.31 2.91
C PRO A 255 -17.69 -9.84 4.35
N LYS A 256 -18.34 -10.96 4.70
CA LYS A 256 -18.23 -11.58 6.04
C LYS A 256 -16.84 -12.21 6.24
N ALA A 257 -16.36 -12.99 5.28
CA ALA A 257 -15.04 -13.61 5.36
C ALA A 257 -13.92 -12.56 5.42
N VAL A 258 -14.02 -11.55 4.56
CA VAL A 258 -13.06 -10.43 4.53
C VAL A 258 -13.05 -9.68 5.87
N ALA A 259 -14.22 -9.38 6.45
CA ALA A 259 -14.31 -8.73 7.75
C ALA A 259 -13.65 -9.55 8.86
N ARG A 260 -13.94 -10.85 8.95
CA ARG A 260 -13.35 -11.74 9.96
C ARG A 260 -11.82 -11.81 9.85
N ILE A 261 -11.28 -11.96 8.65
CA ILE A 261 -9.83 -12.02 8.42
C ILE A 261 -9.16 -10.68 8.79
N THR A 262 -9.79 -9.58 8.38
CA THR A 262 -9.27 -8.24 8.63
C THR A 262 -9.30 -7.89 10.10
N TRP A 263 -10.37 -8.27 10.81
CA TRP A 263 -10.56 -8.00 12.24
C TRP A 263 -9.39 -8.48 13.08
N CYS A 264 -8.92 -9.72 12.89
CA CYS A 264 -7.79 -10.25 13.66
C CYS A 264 -6.54 -9.37 13.54
N THR A 265 -6.27 -8.85 12.33
CA THR A 265 -5.08 -8.01 12.10
C THR A 265 -5.29 -6.58 12.56
N PHE A 266 -6.50 -6.06 12.38
CA PHE A 266 -6.90 -4.71 12.76
C PHE A 266 -6.94 -4.55 14.29
N PHE A 267 -7.60 -5.48 14.98
CA PHE A 267 -7.75 -5.48 16.42
C PHE A 267 -6.42 -5.76 17.13
N ASP A 268 -5.58 -6.68 16.63
CA ASP A 268 -4.23 -6.90 17.16
C ASP A 268 -3.36 -5.64 17.06
N ALA A 269 -3.39 -4.96 15.91
CA ALA A 269 -2.69 -3.68 15.74
C ALA A 269 -3.25 -2.60 16.67
N PHE A 270 -4.57 -2.49 16.78
CA PHE A 270 -5.20 -1.56 17.72
C PHE A 270 -4.77 -1.84 19.16
N TYR A 271 -4.89 -3.09 19.61
CA TYR A 271 -4.55 -3.50 20.97
C TYR A 271 -3.08 -3.22 21.30
N LYS A 272 -2.15 -3.53 20.39
CA LYS A 272 -0.72 -3.20 20.55
C LYS A 272 -0.41 -1.69 20.50
N ALA A 273 -1.29 -0.88 19.92
CA ALA A 273 -1.19 0.57 20.02
C ALA A 273 -1.69 1.11 21.37
N VAL A 274 -2.45 0.32 22.13
CA VAL A 274 -3.04 0.71 23.42
C VAL A 274 -2.26 0.14 24.60
N ASN A 275 -1.98 -1.16 24.59
CA ASN A 275 -1.49 -1.95 25.72
C ASN A 275 -0.01 -2.30 25.60
N ASN A 276 0.80 -1.41 25.03
CA ASN A 276 2.23 -1.68 24.90
C ASN A 276 2.88 -1.67 26.30
N GLU A 277 3.13 -2.86 26.84
CA GLU A 277 3.92 -3.10 28.05
C GLU A 277 5.36 -2.56 27.89
N GLU A 278 5.83 -2.46 26.65
CA GLU A 278 7.08 -1.82 26.28
C GLU A 278 6.86 -0.32 25.99
N THR A 279 7.62 0.53 26.68
CA THR A 279 7.68 2.01 26.50
C THR A 279 8.18 2.46 25.12
N ASP A 280 8.24 1.56 24.12
CA ASP A 280 8.70 1.87 22.78
C ASP A 280 7.61 2.58 21.95
N LYS A 281 7.68 3.91 21.98
CA LYS A 281 6.85 4.82 21.15
C LYS A 281 6.93 4.52 19.66
N VAL A 282 8.00 3.88 19.17
CA VAL A 282 8.15 3.49 17.76
C VAL A 282 7.19 2.36 17.40
N ILE A 283 7.05 1.35 18.27
CA ILE A 283 6.12 0.23 18.08
C ILE A 283 4.67 0.71 18.15
N GLU A 284 4.37 1.55 19.14
CA GLU A 284 3.04 2.16 19.28
C GLU A 284 2.65 2.91 17.99
N GLN A 285 3.52 3.82 17.53
CA GLN A 285 3.26 4.61 16.32
C GLN A 285 3.13 3.73 15.07
N LYS A 286 3.93 2.66 14.95
CA LYS A 286 3.82 1.70 13.84
C LYS A 286 2.44 1.05 13.81
N ASN A 287 1.93 0.63 14.96
CA ASN A 287 0.63 0.00 15.08
C ASN A 287 -0.53 0.99 14.84
N ARG A 288 -0.43 2.23 15.34
CA ARG A 288 -1.38 3.31 15.01
C ARG A 288 -1.45 3.57 13.51
N CYS A 289 -0.29 3.71 12.85
CA CYS A 289 -0.20 3.86 11.40
C CYS A 289 -0.84 2.68 10.66
N LYS A 290 -0.71 1.45 11.20
CA LYS A 290 -1.30 0.25 10.60
C LYS A 290 -2.83 0.27 10.68
N VAL A 291 -3.39 0.64 11.84
CA VAL A 291 -4.85 0.83 12.02
C VAL A 291 -5.37 1.86 11.04
N GLN A 292 -4.72 3.02 10.97
CA GLN A 292 -5.09 4.07 10.03
C GLN A 292 -5.00 3.61 8.57
N PHE A 293 -3.90 2.95 8.19
CA PHE A 293 -3.73 2.43 6.85
C PHE A 293 -4.85 1.47 6.46
N LEU A 294 -5.19 0.50 7.33
CA LEU A 294 -6.27 -0.44 7.05
C LEU A 294 -7.59 0.30 6.83
N LEU A 295 -7.95 1.21 7.74
CA LEU A 295 -9.22 1.92 7.68
C LEU A 295 -9.32 2.79 6.41
N THR A 296 -8.29 3.58 6.10
CA THR A 296 -8.27 4.47 4.93
C THR A 296 -8.26 3.74 3.58
N ASN A 297 -7.74 2.51 3.52
CA ASN A 297 -7.60 1.75 2.27
C ASN A 297 -8.63 0.63 2.09
N CYS A 298 -9.51 0.41 3.08
CA CYS A 298 -10.65 -0.50 2.95
C CYS A 298 -11.87 0.20 2.30
N CYS A 299 -12.70 -0.58 1.61
CA CYS A 299 -13.98 -0.11 1.09
C CYS A 299 -14.96 0.21 2.23
N ASP A 300 -16.01 0.98 1.95
CA ASP A 300 -16.99 1.41 2.96
C ASP A 300 -17.67 0.23 3.66
N VAL A 301 -18.01 -0.82 2.90
CA VAL A 301 -18.62 -2.05 3.43
C VAL A 301 -17.76 -2.69 4.50
N LEU A 302 -16.45 -2.79 4.26
CA LEU A 302 -15.52 -3.39 5.22
C LEU A 302 -15.26 -2.46 6.40
N ARG A 303 -15.12 -1.15 6.19
CA ARG A 303 -14.95 -0.17 7.27
C ARG A 303 -16.11 -0.21 8.25
N LYS A 304 -17.35 -0.16 7.75
CA LYS A 304 -18.56 -0.25 8.56
C LYS A 304 -18.60 -1.54 9.37
N ARG A 305 -18.32 -2.68 8.72
CA ARG A 305 -18.26 -3.98 9.42
C ARG A 305 -17.21 -3.99 10.51
N LEU A 306 -15.98 -3.55 10.23
CA LEU A 306 -14.89 -3.53 11.21
C LEU A 306 -15.20 -2.66 12.41
N LEU A 307 -15.72 -1.45 12.20
CA LEU A 307 -16.03 -0.54 13.29
C LEU A 307 -17.26 -1.00 14.11
N GLY A 308 -18.19 -1.72 13.49
CA GLY A 308 -19.35 -2.32 14.17
C GLY A 308 -19.07 -3.67 14.85
N MET A 309 -17.91 -4.28 14.66
CA MET A 309 -17.61 -5.59 15.25
C MET A 309 -17.58 -5.55 16.78
N GLU A 310 -18.06 -6.64 17.38
CA GLU A 310 -18.09 -6.84 18.83
C GLU A 310 -18.75 -5.67 19.59
N ASN A 311 -19.86 -5.14 19.05
CA ASN A 311 -20.61 -4.00 19.60
C ASN A 311 -19.76 -2.72 19.72
N PHE A 312 -19.11 -2.34 18.62
CA PHE A 312 -18.28 -1.13 18.55
C PHE A 312 -17.07 -1.17 19.50
N ARG A 313 -16.46 -2.35 19.69
CA ARG A 313 -15.40 -2.58 20.68
C ARG A 313 -14.24 -1.61 20.56
N VAL A 314 -13.70 -1.42 19.36
CA VAL A 314 -12.54 -0.53 19.12
C VAL A 314 -12.85 0.94 19.41
N ILE A 315 -14.09 1.38 19.21
CA ILE A 315 -14.53 2.75 19.53
C ILE A 315 -14.63 2.91 21.05
N CYS A 316 -15.23 1.91 21.72
CA CYS A 316 -15.37 1.89 23.16
C CYS A 316 -14.00 1.88 23.85
N ASP A 317 -13.09 1.04 23.38
CA ASP A 317 -11.75 0.94 23.94
C ASP A 317 -10.95 2.22 23.64
N ALA A 318 -11.06 2.80 22.43
CA ALA A 318 -10.43 4.10 22.15
C ALA A 318 -10.94 5.20 23.09
N PHE A 319 -12.22 5.19 23.44
CA PHE A 319 -12.79 6.08 24.45
C PHE A 319 -12.25 5.81 25.86
N ARG A 320 -12.25 4.54 26.30
CA ARG A 320 -11.77 4.13 27.64
C ARG A 320 -10.30 4.49 27.87
N TYR A 321 -9.47 4.28 26.86
CA TYR A 321 -8.03 4.54 26.92
C TYR A 321 -7.65 5.96 26.45
N ASN A 322 -8.63 6.85 26.25
CA ASN A 322 -8.43 8.26 25.89
C ASN A 322 -7.57 8.45 24.61
N LEU A 323 -7.82 7.65 23.59
CA LEU A 323 -7.12 7.69 22.31
C LEU A 323 -7.79 8.66 21.34
N GLY A 324 -7.74 9.96 21.65
CA GLY A 324 -8.44 11.02 20.91
C GLY A 324 -8.27 10.96 19.39
N ASP A 325 -7.04 10.75 18.90
CA ASP A 325 -6.77 10.72 17.45
C ASP A 325 -7.43 9.51 16.75
N LEU A 326 -7.29 8.32 17.33
CA LEU A 326 -7.91 7.10 16.78
C LEU A 326 -9.43 7.14 16.91
N PHE A 327 -9.95 7.68 18.00
CA PHE A 327 -11.37 7.88 18.19
C PHE A 327 -11.93 8.83 17.11
N THR A 328 -11.29 9.97 16.87
CA THR A 328 -11.67 10.90 15.78
C THR A 328 -11.70 10.17 14.44
N LEU A 329 -10.61 9.46 14.13
CA LEU A 329 -10.48 8.70 12.90
C LEU A 329 -11.61 7.67 12.73
N PHE A 330 -12.00 6.97 13.80
CA PHE A 330 -13.10 6.00 13.73
C PHE A 330 -14.42 6.70 13.44
N LEU A 331 -14.71 7.82 14.10
CA LEU A 331 -15.93 8.59 13.90
C LEU A 331 -16.05 9.20 12.48
N GLU A 332 -14.94 9.46 11.80
CA GLU A 332 -14.93 9.93 10.41
C GLU A 332 -15.49 8.90 9.42
N HIS A 333 -15.52 7.62 9.81
CA HIS A 333 -15.91 6.51 8.94
C HIS A 333 -17.22 5.82 9.36
N LEU A 334 -17.94 6.37 10.34
CA LEU A 334 -19.26 5.90 10.74
C LEU A 334 -20.35 6.71 10.02
N ASP A 335 -21.42 6.03 9.65
CA ASP A 335 -22.63 6.70 9.18
C ASP A 335 -23.51 7.16 10.36
N LYS A 336 -24.62 7.81 10.04
CA LYS A 336 -25.52 8.42 11.03
C LYS A 336 -26.07 7.41 12.04
N ASP A 337 -26.45 6.22 11.57
CA ASP A 337 -27.05 5.19 12.41
C ASP A 337 -25.99 4.53 13.29
N ASP A 338 -24.82 4.23 12.73
CA ASP A 338 -23.70 3.66 13.46
C ASP A 338 -23.15 4.65 14.51
N LEU A 339 -23.13 5.95 14.21
CA LEU A 339 -22.76 7.00 15.17
C LEU A 339 -23.72 7.06 16.35
N ARG A 340 -25.03 6.95 16.10
CA ARG A 340 -26.04 6.93 17.16
C ARG A 340 -25.86 5.70 18.06
N ALA A 341 -25.69 4.53 17.46
CA ALA A 341 -25.47 3.29 18.20
C ALA A 341 -24.16 3.32 19.00
N ALA A 342 -23.05 3.77 18.40
CA ALA A 342 -21.75 3.90 19.07
C ALA A 342 -21.83 4.88 20.26
N ARG A 343 -22.55 6.00 20.09
CA ARG A 343 -22.79 6.98 21.16
C ARG A 343 -23.51 6.37 22.36
N GLU A 344 -24.55 5.58 22.16
CA GLU A 344 -25.28 4.93 23.25
C GLU A 344 -24.37 3.98 24.06
N VAL A 345 -23.37 3.35 23.42
CA VAL A 345 -22.37 2.55 24.15
C VAL A 345 -21.39 3.45 24.91
N VAL A 346 -20.90 4.52 24.29
CA VAL A 346 -19.97 5.48 24.90
C VAL A 346 -20.60 6.20 26.10
N ASP A 347 -21.85 6.66 25.99
CA ASP A 347 -22.58 7.33 27.07
C ASP A 347 -22.69 6.42 28.30
N ARG A 348 -23.02 5.13 28.11
CA ARG A 348 -23.04 4.13 29.19
C ARG A 348 -21.68 3.94 29.88
N ILE A 349 -20.57 4.06 29.14
CA ILE A 349 -19.21 3.97 29.71
C ILE A 349 -18.88 5.24 30.49
N HIS A 350 -19.21 6.41 29.93
CA HIS A 350 -18.94 7.70 30.53
C HIS A 350 -19.70 7.87 31.85
N ASP A 351 -20.98 7.50 31.90
CA ASP A 351 -21.82 7.61 33.09
C ASP A 351 -21.25 6.82 34.28
N ARG A 352 -20.48 5.74 34.00
CA ARG A 352 -19.81 4.91 35.02
C ARG A 352 -18.45 5.45 35.47
N THR A 353 -17.78 6.28 34.67
CA THR A 353 -16.36 6.67 34.90
C THR A 353 -16.15 8.17 35.15
N ARG A 354 -17.04 9.04 34.65
CA ARG A 354 -17.07 10.51 34.88
C ARG A 354 -15.71 11.22 34.88
N THR A 355 -14.89 11.03 33.85
CA THR A 355 -13.59 11.71 33.69
C THR A 355 -13.68 12.98 32.83
N SER A 356 -12.81 13.95 33.09
CA SER A 356 -12.71 15.21 32.32
C SER A 356 -12.38 14.98 30.84
N HIS A 357 -11.51 14.01 30.55
CA HIS A 357 -11.12 13.64 29.19
C HIS A 357 -12.26 12.94 28.43
N GLY A 358 -13.04 12.09 29.13
CA GLY A 358 -14.25 11.49 28.57
C GLY A 358 -15.30 12.53 28.15
N SER A 359 -15.35 13.69 28.82
CA SER A 359 -16.24 14.79 28.44
C SER A 359 -15.86 15.42 27.09
N SER A 360 -14.57 15.57 26.81
CA SER A 360 -14.07 16.09 25.51
C SER A 360 -14.38 15.14 24.36
N MET A 361 -14.08 13.84 24.52
CA MET A 361 -14.38 12.83 23.49
C MET A 361 -15.89 12.65 23.26
N LYS A 362 -16.70 12.78 24.32
CA LYS A 362 -18.16 12.85 24.19
C LYS A 362 -18.61 14.06 23.37
N GLN A 363 -17.99 15.23 23.55
CA GLN A 363 -18.28 16.37 22.69
C GLN A 363 -17.90 16.12 21.22
N MET A 364 -16.83 15.37 20.95
CA MET A 364 -16.42 15.04 19.59
C MET A 364 -17.47 14.19 18.86
N ILE A 365 -18.02 13.16 19.50
CA ILE A 365 -19.08 12.34 18.89
C ILE A 365 -20.38 13.15 18.67
N LEU A 366 -20.73 14.04 19.62
CA LEU A 366 -21.87 14.95 19.49
C LEU A 366 -21.71 15.92 18.31
N ARG A 367 -20.54 16.56 18.19
CA ARG A 367 -20.24 17.47 17.08
C ARG A 367 -20.26 16.75 15.74
N LYS A 368 -19.74 15.53 15.68
CA LYS A 368 -19.74 14.73 14.44
C LYS A 368 -21.17 14.34 14.03
N GLN A 369 -22.01 13.97 14.99
CA GLN A 369 -23.42 13.69 14.75
C GLN A 369 -24.18 14.93 14.23
N GLN A 370 -23.88 16.12 14.78
CA GLN A 370 -24.49 17.38 14.33
C GLN A 370 -24.03 17.82 12.93
N THR A 371 -22.82 17.45 12.51
CA THR A 371 -22.25 17.84 11.20
C THR A 371 -22.61 16.89 10.05
N ILE A 372 -23.15 15.70 10.35
CA ILE A 372 -23.67 14.75 9.34
C ILE A 372 -25.19 14.92 9.13
N ASN A 373 -25.86 15.73 9.96
CA ASN A 373 -27.31 15.98 9.86
C ASN A 373 -27.72 16.81 8.65
#